data_AF-A0A6H9SJA7-F1
#
_entry.id   AF-A0A6H9SJA7-F1
#
_cell.length_a   1.000
_cell.length_b   1.000
_cell.length_c   1.000
_cell.angle_alpha   90.00
_cell.angle_beta   90.00
_cell.angle_gamma   90.00
#
_symmetry.space_group_name_H-M   'P 1'
#
loop_
_entity.id
_entity.type
_entity.pdbx_description
1 polymer ?
#
loop_
_entity_poly.entity_id
_entity_poly.type
_entity_poly.pdbx_seq_one_letter_code
_entity_poly.pdbx_strand_id
1 'polypeptide(L)'
;MDRITKVFVLAVELDKLQKYPCRKCNLETRHKVVACLTENGSQDCGGGHSVDWTEENQLIQCMGCEEVSFRVCSTNSEDYDHEYDTGHRFFNETITYYPGRA
;
A
#
# COMPACT_ATOMS: atom_id res chain seq x y z
N MET A 1 8.01 3.77 27.24
CA MET A 1 7.66 2.39 26.87
C MET A 1 6.28 2.47 26.26
N ASP A 2 6.15 2.02 25.02
CA ASP A 2 4.94 2.10 24.18
C ASP A 2 4.60 3.47 23.58
N ARG A 3 5.63 4.20 23.11
CA ARG A 3 5.37 5.39 22.30
C ARG A 3 5.10 4.97 20.85
N ILE A 4 3.88 5.20 20.40
CA ILE A 4 3.50 5.08 18.99
C ILE A 4 3.66 6.45 18.33
N THR A 5 4.41 6.52 17.24
CA THR A 5 4.46 7.70 16.37
C THR A 5 3.80 7.38 15.05
N LYS A 6 2.89 8.25 14.60
CA LYS A 6 2.24 8.16 13.29
C LYS A 6 2.46 9.44 12.52
N VAL A 7 2.82 9.32 11.26
CA VAL A 7 2.99 10.42 10.31
C VAL A 7 2.08 10.15 9.12
N PHE A 8 1.30 11.14 8.74
CA PHE A 8 0.40 11.06 7.60
C PHE A 8 0.90 11.99 6.50
N VAL A 9 1.10 11.43 5.30
CA VAL A 9 1.52 12.18 4.12
C VAL A 9 0.46 12.01 3.05
N LEU A 10 -0.22 13.11 2.71
CA LEU A 10 -1.16 13.12 1.60
C LEU A 10 -0.43 13.60 0.34
N ALA A 11 -0.42 12.75 -0.68
CA ALA A 11 -0.01 13.09 -2.03
C ALA A 11 -1.25 13.08 -2.93
N VAL A 12 -1.51 14.22 -3.58
CA VAL A 12 -2.61 14.40 -4.54
C VAL A 12 -2.04 14.51 -5.95
N GLU A 13 -2.85 14.13 -6.94
CA GLU A 13 -2.51 14.24 -8.36
C GLU A 13 -1.25 13.45 -8.76
N LEU A 14 -1.08 12.25 -8.19
CA LEU A 14 -0.05 11.34 -8.65
C LEU A 14 -0.45 10.81 -10.03
N ASP A 15 0.02 11.43 -11.11
CA ASP A 15 -0.22 10.95 -12.50
C ASP A 15 0.49 9.61 -12.81
N LYS A 16 0.65 8.76 -11.79
CA LYS A 16 1.20 7.42 -11.86
C LYS A 16 0.14 6.48 -12.42
N LEU A 17 0.38 6.04 -13.65
CA LEU A 17 -0.41 5.00 -14.30
C LEU A 17 0.15 3.63 -13.93
N GLN A 18 -0.70 2.79 -13.35
CA GLN A 18 -0.36 1.40 -13.02
C GLN A 18 -1.48 0.47 -13.49
N LYS A 19 -1.15 -0.78 -13.77
CA LYS A 19 -2.12 -1.79 -14.20
C LYS A 19 -2.73 -2.43 -12.95
N TYR A 20 -4.05 -2.45 -12.89
CA TYR A 20 -4.81 -3.12 -11.83
C TYR A 20 -6.00 -3.86 -12.43
N PRO A 21 -6.51 -4.90 -11.76
CA PRO A 21 -7.76 -5.53 -12.14
C PRO A 21 -8.93 -4.57 -11.91
N CYS A 22 -9.69 -4.26 -12.97
CA CYS A 22 -10.89 -3.42 -12.86
C CYS A 22 -12.13 -4.28 -12.65
N ARG A 23 -12.95 -3.95 -11.63
CA ARG A 23 -14.20 -4.69 -11.36
C ARG A 23 -15.22 -4.56 -12.49
N LYS A 24 -15.40 -3.37 -13.07
CA LYS A 24 -16.30 -3.19 -14.22
C LYS A 24 -15.81 -3.81 -15.52
N CYS A 25 -14.52 -3.67 -15.84
CA CYS A 25 -13.99 -4.19 -17.10
C CYS A 25 -13.69 -5.70 -17.06
N ASN A 26 -13.61 -6.32 -15.88
CA ASN A 26 -13.18 -7.70 -15.67
C ASN A 26 -11.83 -8.04 -16.36
N LEU A 27 -11.00 -7.02 -16.54
CA LEU A 27 -9.73 -7.07 -17.24
C LEU A 27 -8.72 -6.21 -16.47
N GLU A 28 -7.44 -6.52 -16.64
CA GLU A 28 -6.37 -5.64 -16.18
C GLU A 28 -6.32 -4.39 -17.06
N THR A 29 -6.73 -3.27 -16.50
CA THR A 29 -6.73 -1.98 -17.18
C THR A 29 -5.76 -1.02 -16.51
N ARG A 30 -5.39 0.03 -17.24
CA ARG A 30 -4.58 1.12 -16.68
C ARG A 30 -5.45 1.93 -15.74
N HIS A 31 -5.03 2.07 -14.50
CA HIS A 31 -5.63 3.00 -13.55
C HIS A 31 -4.64 4.09 -13.18
N LYS A 32 -5.17 5.28 -12.95
CA LYS A 32 -4.45 6.45 -12.45
C LYS A 32 -4.63 6.55 -10.93
N VAL A 33 -3.55 6.79 -10.20
CA VAL A 33 -3.61 7.02 -8.74
C VAL A 33 -3.97 8.49 -8.47
N VAL A 34 -5.22 8.81 -8.25
CA VAL A 34 -5.66 10.21 -8.06
C VAL A 34 -5.11 10.80 -6.76
N ALA A 35 -5.08 10.01 -5.70
CA ALA A 35 -4.56 10.42 -4.40
C ALA A 35 -3.98 9.21 -3.65
N CYS A 36 -2.98 9.47 -2.81
CA CYS A 36 -2.35 8.50 -1.93
C CYS A 36 -2.17 9.14 -0.56
N LEU A 37 -2.77 8.54 0.47
CA LEU A 37 -2.53 8.89 1.86
C LEU A 37 -1.62 7.81 2.46
N THR A 38 -0.37 8.15 2.70
CA THR A 38 0.61 7.25 3.32
C THR A 38 0.62 7.50 4.83
N GLU A 39 0.25 6.49 5.63
CA GLU A 39 0.50 6.43 7.07
C GLU A 39 1.84 5.73 7.28
N ASN A 40 2.80 6.39 7.92
CA ASN A 40 4.01 5.75 8.44
C ASN A 40 3.90 5.71 9.96
N GLY A 41 3.93 4.51 10.52
CA GLY A 41 3.86 4.30 11.96
C GLY A 41 5.13 3.62 12.47
N SER A 42 5.48 3.94 13.72
CA SER A 42 6.55 3.27 14.44
C SER A 42 6.12 3.08 15.90
N GLN A 43 6.32 1.89 16.45
CA GLN A 43 6.05 1.56 17.84
C GLN A 43 7.34 1.16 18.53
N ASP A 44 7.69 1.88 19.60
CA ASP A 44 8.79 1.51 20.51
C ASP A 44 8.38 0.30 21.36
N CYS A 45 9.00 -0.85 21.10
CA CYS A 45 8.79 -2.09 21.86
C CYS A 45 9.76 -2.21 23.06
N GLY A 46 10.57 -1.18 23.32
CA GLY A 46 11.57 -1.19 24.38
C GLY A 46 12.85 -1.94 23.99
N GLY A 47 13.89 -1.82 24.81
CA GLY A 47 15.17 -2.48 24.56
C GLY A 47 15.96 -1.94 23.35
N GLY A 48 15.56 -0.80 22.79
CA GLY A 48 16.15 -0.23 21.57
C GLY A 48 15.58 -0.81 20.27
N HIS A 49 14.48 -1.56 20.34
CA HIS A 49 13.79 -2.12 19.18
C HIS A 49 12.48 -1.37 18.90
N SER A 50 12.21 -1.13 17.62
CA SER A 50 10.96 -0.57 17.12
C SER A 50 10.36 -1.48 16.06
N VAL A 51 9.03 -1.50 15.99
CA VAL A 51 8.29 -2.07 14.88
C VAL A 51 7.77 -0.92 14.02
N ASP A 52 8.12 -0.95 12.74
CA ASP A 52 7.78 0.09 11.79
C ASP A 52 6.77 -0.47 10.78
N TRP A 53 5.71 0.28 10.49
CA TRP A 53 4.72 -0.07 9.48
C TRP A 53 4.44 1.10 8.55
N THR A 54 4.00 0.77 7.35
CA THR A 54 3.55 1.72 6.35
C THR A 54 2.23 1.25 5.77
N GLU A 55 1.25 2.15 5.69
CA GLU A 55 -0.04 1.90 5.08
C GLU A 55 -0.33 2.98 4.02
N GLU A 56 -0.42 2.57 2.76
CA GLU A 56 -0.76 3.44 1.64
C GLU A 56 -2.23 3.28 1.27
N ASN A 57 -3.00 4.31 1.55
CA ASN A 57 -4.42 4.43 1.24
C ASN A 57 -4.58 5.18 -0.10
N GLN A 58 -4.83 4.44 -1.18
CA GLN A 58 -4.77 4.96 -2.54
C GLN A 58 -6.14 4.97 -3.23
N LEU A 59 -6.49 6.13 -3.78
CA LEU A 59 -7.65 6.29 -4.65
C LEU A 59 -7.20 6.12 -6.10
N ILE A 60 -7.74 5.11 -6.77
CA ILE A 60 -7.40 4.76 -8.16
C ILE A 60 -8.60 4.97 -9.07
N GLN A 61 -8.38 5.44 -10.29
CA GLN A 61 -9.41 5.64 -11.31
C GLN A 61 -9.05 4.85 -12.56
N CYS A 62 -9.96 3.98 -13.01
CA CYS A 62 -9.79 3.20 -14.23
C CYS A 62 -9.88 4.12 -15.47
N MET A 63 -8.88 4.08 -16.36
CA MET A 63 -8.87 4.89 -17.59
C MET A 63 -9.69 4.29 -18.73
N GLY A 64 -10.34 3.15 -18.51
CA GLY A 64 -11.21 2.49 -19.50
C GLY A 64 -12.70 2.71 -19.24
N CYS A 65 -13.14 2.59 -17.99
CA CYS A 65 -14.55 2.76 -17.60
C CYS A 65 -14.79 3.88 -16.58
N GLU A 66 -13.75 4.65 -16.28
CA GLU A 66 -13.76 5.82 -15.36
C GLU A 66 -14.20 5.49 -13.93
N GLU A 67 -14.27 4.20 -13.58
CA GLU A 67 -14.62 3.75 -12.24
C GLU A 67 -13.52 4.11 -11.24
N VAL A 68 -13.94 4.83 -10.19
CA VAL A 68 -13.08 5.15 -9.05
C VAL A 68 -13.16 4.01 -8.05
N SER A 69 -12.01 3.63 -7.51
CA SER A 69 -11.85 2.53 -6.57
C SER A 69 -10.80 2.89 -5.55
N PHE A 70 -10.81 2.17 -4.44
CA PHE A 70 -9.88 2.41 -3.35
C PHE A 70 -9.05 1.15 -3.11
N ARG A 71 -7.76 1.32 -2.85
CA ARG A 71 -6.87 0.22 -2.47
C ARG A 71 -6.05 0.62 -1.26
N VAL A 72 -5.79 -0.35 -0.40
CA VAL A 72 -4.94 -0.20 0.78
C VAL A 72 -3.78 -1.16 0.63
N CYS A 73 -2.57 -0.64 0.62
CA CYS A 73 -1.34 -1.44 0.65
C CYS A 73 -0.71 -1.27 2.04
N SER A 74 -0.57 -2.34 2.79
CA SER A 74 0.03 -2.31 4.13
C SER A 74 1.27 -3.19 4.18
N THR A 75 2.32 -2.68 4.84
CA THR A 75 3.61 -3.35 4.98
C THR A 75 4.10 -3.13 6.41
N ASN A 76 4.75 -4.13 7.00
CA ASN A 76 5.35 -4.00 8.33
C ASN A 76 6.76 -4.59 8.36
N SER A 77 7.58 -4.15 9.31
CA SER A 77 9.00 -4.52 9.41
C SER A 77 9.23 -5.98 9.82
N GLU A 78 8.26 -6.58 10.51
CA GLU A 78 8.33 -7.93 11.06
C GLU A 78 7.86 -9.00 10.06
N ASP A 79 7.11 -8.60 9.05
CA ASP A 79 6.58 -9.44 7.98
C ASP A 79 7.46 -9.29 6.74
N TYR A 80 8.54 -10.07 6.73
CA TYR A 80 9.50 -10.09 5.65
C TYR A 80 9.86 -11.53 5.30
N ASP A 81 10.20 -11.72 4.03
CA ASP A 81 10.72 -12.96 3.51
C ASP A 81 12.10 -12.71 2.89
N HIS A 82 12.80 -13.79 2.55
CA HIS A 82 14.12 -13.72 1.95
C HIS A 82 14.22 -14.65 0.75
N GLU A 83 14.70 -14.10 -0.36
CA GLU A 83 14.97 -14.92 -1.54
C GLU A 83 16.18 -15.83 -1.26
N TYR A 84 15.98 -17.15 -1.39
CA TYR A 84 16.99 -18.14 -1.00
C TYR A 84 18.27 -18.10 -1.87
N ASP A 85 18.15 -17.64 -3.13
CA ASP A 85 19.26 -17.60 -4.09
C ASP A 85 20.14 -16.35 -3.93
N THR A 86 19.52 -15.18 -3.76
CA THR A 86 20.24 -13.88 -3.69
C THR A 86 20.42 -13.35 -2.27
N GLY A 87 19.72 -13.92 -1.28
CA GLY A 87 19.71 -13.42 0.10
C GLY A 87 18.98 -12.08 0.25
N HIS A 88 18.24 -11.63 -0.76
CA HIS A 88 17.55 -10.35 -0.74
C HIS A 88 16.32 -10.40 0.18
N ARG A 89 16.28 -9.52 1.19
CA ARG A 89 15.12 -9.35 2.09
C ARG A 89 14.07 -8.46 1.44
N PHE A 90 12.84 -8.93 1.36
CA PHE A 90 11.70 -8.11 0.94
C PHE A 90 10.60 -8.17 2.00
N PHE A 91 9.90 -7.06 2.16
CA PHE A 91 8.78 -6.97 3.10
C PHE A 91 7.50 -7.36 2.39
N ASN A 92 6.69 -8.17 3.03
CA ASN A 92 5.44 -8.63 2.46
C ASN A 92 4.43 -7.48 2.46
N GLU A 93 3.81 -7.25 1.31
CA GLU A 93 2.76 -6.25 1.15
C GLU A 93 1.38 -6.93 1.15
N THR A 94 0.52 -6.50 2.06
CA THR A 94 -0.89 -6.91 2.08
C THR A 94 -1.71 -5.86 1.35
N ILE A 95 -2.23 -6.23 0.18
CA ILE A 95 -3.04 -5.36 -0.67
C ILE A 95 -4.52 -5.73 -0.54
N THR A 96 -5.36 -4.76 -0.21
CA THR A 96 -6.82 -4.93 -0.17
C THR A 96 -7.50 -3.92 -1.09
N TYR A 97 -8.43 -4.40 -1.92
CA TYR A 97 -9.20 -3.55 -2.84
C TYR A 97 -10.62 -3.30 -2.31
N TYR A 98 -11.13 -2.10 -2.56
CA TYR A 98 -12.45 -1.65 -2.19
C TYR A 98 -13.15 -1.00 -3.40
N PRO A 99 -14.31 -1.51 -3.83
CA PRO A 99 -14.96 -2.72 -3.34
C PRO A 99 -14.13 -3.98 -3.64
N GLY A 100 -14.24 -4.99 -2.76
CA GLY A 100 -13.49 -6.26 -2.81
C GLY A 100 -13.38 -6.87 -4.20
N ARG A 101 -12.16 -7.26 -4.56
CA ARG A 101 -11.82 -7.94 -5.83
C ARG A 101 -11.00 -9.17 -5.45
N ALA A 102 -11.30 -10.29 -6.10
CA ALA A 102 -10.53 -11.52 -5.98
C ALA A 102 -9.27 -11.45 -6.87
#